data_AF-A0A1N6MXG0-F1
#
_entry.id   AF-A0A1N6MXG0-F1
#
_cell.length_a   1.000
_cell.length_b   1.000
_cell.length_c   1.000
_cell.angle_alpha   90.00
_cell.angle_beta   90.00
_cell.angle_gamma   90.00
#
_symmetry.space_group_name_H-M   'P 1'
#
loop_
_entity.id
_entity.type
_entity.pdbx_description
1 polymer ?
#
loop_
_entity_poly.entity_id
_entity_poly.type
_entity_poly.pdbx_seq_one_letter_code
_entity_poly.pdbx_strand_id
1 'polypeptide(L)' 'MTLLKPDHVQLAIPKGEEDTARKFYIDILGLTEMQKPANLAKRGGC' A
#
# COMPACT_ATOMS: atom_id res chain seq x y z
N MET A 1 -18.52 -22.96 -0.45
CA MET A 1 -17.91 -21.66 -0.15
C MET A 1 -16.44 -21.78 -0.49
N THR A 2 -15.98 -21.20 -1.60
CA THR A 2 -14.64 -21.45 -2.15
C THR A 2 -13.86 -20.15 -2.20
N LEU A 3 -12.59 -20.18 -1.82
CA LEU A 3 -11.68 -19.06 -2.00
C LEU A 3 -11.35 -18.90 -3.49
N LEU A 4 -11.46 -17.68 -4.01
CA LEU A 4 -11.18 -17.39 -5.43
C LEU A 4 -9.67 -17.21 -5.66
N LYS A 5 -9.08 -16.20 -5.02
CA LYS A 5 -7.65 -15.86 -5.06
C LYS A 5 -7.33 -14.78 -4.01
N PRO A 6 -6.05 -14.57 -3.65
CA PRO A 6 -5.64 -13.40 -2.88
C PRO A 6 -5.99 -12.11 -3.62
N ASP A 7 -6.56 -11.16 -2.89
CA ASP A 7 -6.95 -9.84 -3.43
C ASP A 7 -5.83 -8.81 -3.27
N HIS A 8 -5.24 -8.74 -2.07
CA HIS A 8 -4.13 -7.85 -1.74
C HIS A 8 -3.27 -8.44 -0.63
N VAL A 9 -2.08 -7.86 -0.44
CA VAL A 9 -1.20 -8.14 0.70
C VAL A 9 -0.94 -6.85 1.47
N GLN A 10 -0.90 -6.94 2.80
CA GLN A 10 -0.57 -5.80 3.64
C GLN A 10 0.92 -5.86 4.02
N LEU A 11 1.63 -4.76 3.77
CA LEU A 11 3.05 -4.62 4.04
C LEU A 11 3.26 -3.68 5.23
N ALA A 12 4.16 -4.07 6.14
CA ALA A 12 4.59 -3.19 7.22
C ALA A 12 5.75 -2.31 6.74
N ILE A 13 5.69 -1.03 7.07
CA ILE A 13 6.79 -0.07 6.85
C ILE A 13 6.99 0.78 8.11
N PRO A 14 8.21 1.30 8.35
CA PRO A 14 8.42 2.28 9.41
C PRO A 14 7.60 3.55 9.17
N LYS A 15 7.27 4.26 10.26
CA LYS A 15 6.57 5.54 10.18
C LYS A 15 7.45 6.58 9.48
N GLY A 16 6.93 7.28 8.47
CA GLY A 16 7.68 8.32 7.75
C GLY A 16 8.47 7.82 6.53
N GLU A 17 8.46 6.51 6.25
CA GLU A 17 9.15 5.90 5.10
C GLU A 17 8.27 5.80 3.85
N GLU A 18 7.16 6.55 3.79
CA GLU A 18 6.22 6.52 2.66
C GLU A 18 6.91 6.93 1.34
N ASP A 19 7.80 7.91 1.37
CA ASP A 19 8.51 8.37 0.16
C ASP A 19 9.53 7.32 -0.34
N THR A 20 10.19 6.59 0.57
CA THR A 20 11.05 5.46 0.21
C THR A 20 10.23 4.34 -0.44
N ALA A 21 9.06 4.05 0.13
CA ALA A 21 8.14 3.07 -0.44
C ALA A 21 7.65 3.49 -1.83
N ARG A 22 7.31 4.78 -2.05
CA ARG A 22 6.92 5.29 -3.37
C ARG A 22 8.03 5.10 -4.40
N LYS A 23 9.27 5.47 -4.07
CA LYS A 23 10.40 5.28 -4.99
C LYS A 23 10.54 3.82 -5.42
N PHE A 24 10.38 2.89 -4.49
CA PHE A 24 10.49 1.47 -4.81
C PHE A 24 9.27 0.96 -5.60
N TYR A 25 8.05 1.16 -5.10
CA TYR A 25 6.85 0.58 -5.70
C TYR A 25 6.41 1.31 -6.98
N ILE A 26 6.56 2.62 -7.06
CA ILE A 26 6.17 3.41 -8.23
C ILE A 26 7.33 3.46 -9.23
N ASP A 27 8.51 3.96 -8.84
CA ASP A 27 9.55 4.24 -9.83
C ASP A 27 10.27 2.98 -10.30
N ILE A 28 10.55 2.03 -9.40
CA ILE A 28 11.28 0.80 -9.75
C ILE A 28 10.32 -0.30 -10.25
N LEU A 29 9.22 -0.54 -9.54
CA LEU A 29 8.27 -1.60 -9.88
C LEU A 29 7.16 -1.15 -10.84
N GLY A 30 7.00 0.15 -11.09
CA GLY A 30 6.00 0.67 -12.02
C GLY A 30 4.55 0.57 -11.52
N LEU A 31 4.32 0.39 -10.22
CA LEU A 31 2.98 0.32 -9.66
C LEU A 31 2.34 1.70 -9.56
N THR A 32 1.01 1.75 -9.62
CA THR A 32 0.25 2.98 -9.42
C THR A 32 -0.14 3.13 -7.95
N GLU A 33 0.17 4.28 -7.35
CA GLU A 33 -0.30 4.61 -6.01
C GLU A 33 -1.81 4.86 -6.01
N MET A 34 -2.53 4.21 -5.09
CA MET A 34 -3.96 4.41 -4.89
C MET A 34 -4.19 5.03 -3.52
N GLN A 35 -5.01 6.08 -3.46
CA GLN A 35 -5.37 6.74 -2.21
C GLN A 35 -6.14 5.80 -1.28
N LYS A 36 -5.79 5.79 0.00
CA LYS A 36 -6.54 5.00 0.98
C LYS A 36 -7.96 5.54 1.15
N PRO A 37 -8.95 4.64 1.31
CA PRO A 37 -10.28 5.01 1.75
C PRO A 37 -10.22 5.79 3.07
N ALA A 38 -11.05 6.83 3.20
CA ALA A 38 -11.02 7.78 4.33
C ALA A 38 -11.16 7.11 5.72
N ASN A 39 -11.86 5.97 5.80
CA ASN A 39 -12.00 5.20 7.04
C ASN A 39 -10.70 4.50 7.46
N LEU A 40 -9.77 4.25 6.53
CA LEU A 40 -8.49 3.58 6.78
C LEU A 40 -7.31 4.56 6.88
N ALA A 41 -7.43 5.77 6.33
CA ALA A 41 -6.40 6.81 6.39
C ALA A 41 -5.98 7.16 7.84
N LYS A 42 -6.90 7.03 8.81
CA LYS A 42 -6.62 7.29 10.24
C LYS A 42 -5.62 6.30 10.86
N ARG A 43 -5.36 5.15 10.22
CA ARG A 43 -4.52 4.07 10.76
C ARG A 43 -3.06 4.15 10.30
N GLY A 44 -2.68 5.23 9.61
CA GLY A 44 -1.31 5.48 9.14
C GLY A 44 -1.06 4.96 7.72
N GLY A 45 -0.04 5.53 7.07
CA GLY A 45 0.21 5.47 5.62
C GLY A 45 -0.83 6.26 4.84
N CYS A 46 -0.38 7.11 3.91
CA CYS A 46 -1.21 7.99 3.08
C CYS A 46 -2.48 7.33 2.53
#